data_AF-A0A429MJ31-F1
#
_entry.id   AF-A0A429MJ31-F1
#
_cell.length_a   1.000
_cell.length_b   1.000
_cell.length_c   1.000
_cell.angle_alpha   90.00
_cell.angle_beta   90.00
_cell.angle_gamma   90.00
#
_symmetry.space_group_name_H-M   'P 1'
#
loop_
_entity.id
_entity.type
_entity.pdbx_description
1 polymer ?
#
loop_
_entity_poly.entity_id
_entity_poly.type
_entity_poly.pdbx_seq_one_letter_code
_entity_poly.pdbx_strand_id
1 'polypeptide(L)'
;QLAADEINTFYNYFGAWFKNEREINQGLIAPLSPEEIAAHPFYTPEAMRKNNVIGQAQEVIDRLKAYEAMGYNEYSFWIDTGMSFERKKASLERMINEVMPAFA
;
A
#
# COMPACT_ATOMS: atom_id res chain seq x y z
N GLN A 1 -11.02 -1.03 -2.12
CA GLN A 1 -10.69 -2.35 -2.68
C GLN A 1 -9.48 -2.27 -3.61
N LEU A 2 -9.60 -1.63 -4.78
CA LEU A 2 -8.54 -1.63 -5.80
C LEU A 2 -7.12 -1.28 -5.31
N ALA A 3 -6.97 -0.23 -4.50
CA ALA A 3 -5.66 0.14 -3.93
C ALA A 3 -5.03 -0.98 -3.08
N ALA A 4 -5.85 -1.74 -2.36
CA ALA A 4 -5.39 -2.87 -1.57
C ALA A 4 -4.97 -4.05 -2.46
N ASP A 5 -5.64 -4.28 -3.59
CA ASP A 5 -5.28 -5.32 -4.56
C ASP A 5 -3.93 -5.00 -5.24
N GLU A 6 -3.67 -3.73 -5.56
CA GLU A 6 -2.41 -3.27 -6.15
C GLU A 6 -1.24 -3.38 -5.18
N ILE A 7 -1.45 -2.90 -3.93
CA ILE A 7 -0.45 -3.05 -2.87
C ILE A 7 -0.21 -4.53 -2.55
N ASN A 8 -1.25 -5.37 -2.59
CA ASN A 8 -1.12 -6.82 -2.43
C ASN A 8 -0.23 -7.42 -3.51
N THR A 9 -0.43 -7.01 -4.76
CA THR A 9 0.42 -7.43 -5.88
C THR A 9 1.86 -7.00 -5.66
N PHE A 10 2.10 -5.75 -5.28
CA PHE A 10 3.45 -5.26 -4.98
C PHE A 10 4.16 -6.11 -3.93
N TYR A 11 3.52 -6.39 -2.78
CA TYR A 11 4.17 -7.15 -1.70
C TYR A 11 4.42 -8.62 -2.09
N ASN A 12 3.57 -9.21 -2.92
CA ASN A 12 3.83 -10.54 -3.48
C ASN A 12 5.11 -10.55 -4.34
N TYR A 13 5.24 -9.59 -5.26
CA TYR A 13 6.44 -9.44 -6.08
C TYR A 13 7.68 -9.15 -5.23
N PHE A 14 7.58 -8.23 -4.27
CA PHE A 14 8.67 -7.91 -3.35
C PHE A 14 9.09 -9.13 -2.53
N GLY A 15 8.14 -9.91 -2.01
CA GLY A 15 8.42 -11.12 -1.25
C GLY A 15 9.15 -12.19 -2.07
N ALA A 16 8.68 -12.47 -3.28
CA ALA A 16 9.32 -13.42 -4.19
C ALA A 16 10.73 -12.98 -4.59
N TRP A 17 10.91 -11.68 -4.85
CA TRP A 17 12.22 -11.09 -5.14
C TRP A 17 13.16 -11.16 -3.93
N PHE A 18 12.70 -10.75 -2.74
CA PHE A 18 13.47 -10.74 -1.50
C PHE A 18 13.94 -12.14 -1.08
N LYS A 19 13.09 -13.16 -1.27
CA LYS A 19 13.41 -14.56 -1.00
C LYS A 19 14.29 -15.20 -2.08
N ASN A 20 14.54 -14.50 -3.19
CA ASN A 20 15.29 -15.01 -4.34
C ASN A 20 14.70 -16.32 -4.90
N GLU A 21 13.37 -16.41 -4.99
CA GLU A 21 12.65 -17.62 -5.43
C GLU A 21 12.69 -17.83 -6.95
N ARG A 22 13.16 -16.83 -7.71
CA ARG A 22 13.14 -16.83 -9.18
C ARG A 22 14.41 -16.22 -9.74
N GLU A 23 14.79 -16.66 -10.94
CA GLU A 23 15.89 -16.04 -11.68
C GLU A 23 15.60 -14.56 -11.95
N ILE A 24 16.64 -13.75 -11.81
CA ILE A 24 16.59 -12.31 -12.10
C ILE A 24 17.15 -12.08 -13.50
N ASN A 25 16.38 -11.40 -14.35
CA ASN A 25 16.80 -10.96 -15.67
C ASN A 25 16.59 -9.45 -15.79
N GLN A 26 17.66 -8.70 -16.02
CA GLN A 26 17.65 -7.23 -16.11
C GLN A 26 16.95 -6.53 -14.92
N GLY A 27 17.21 -7.03 -13.71
CA GLY A 27 16.63 -6.47 -12.48
C GLY A 27 15.16 -6.83 -12.24
N LEU A 28 14.58 -7.72 -13.05
CA LEU A 28 13.20 -8.17 -12.94
C LEU A 28 13.15 -9.68 -12.65
N ILE A 29 12.18 -10.10 -11.84
CA ILE A 29 11.81 -11.52 -11.73
C ILE A 29 10.80 -11.89 -12.81
N ALA A 30 10.69 -13.17 -13.15
CA ALA A 30 9.58 -13.66 -13.95
C ALA A 30 8.23 -13.28 -13.29
N PRO A 31 7.20 -12.87 -14.06
CA PRO A 31 5.91 -12.44 -13.52
C PRO A 31 5.24 -13.50 -12.66
N LEU A 32 4.70 -13.09 -11.50
CA LEU A 32 3.81 -13.91 -10.70
C LEU A 32 2.46 -14.06 -11.42
N SER A 33 1.91 -15.28 -11.40
CA SER A 33 0.54 -15.53 -11.88
C SER A 33 -0.51 -15.03 -10.88
N PRO A 34 -1.74 -14.74 -11.34
CA PRO A 34 -2.85 -14.39 -10.45
C PRO A 34 -3.12 -15.45 -9.38
N GLU A 35 -2.98 -16.73 -9.72
CA GLU A 35 -3.20 -17.85 -8.81
C GLU A 35 -2.14 -17.88 -7.70
N GLU A 36 -0.87 -17.62 -8.03
CA GLU A 36 0.21 -17.53 -7.04
C GLU A 36 -0.01 -16.36 -6.07
N ILE A 37 -0.41 -15.20 -6.59
CA ILE A 37 -0.72 -14.02 -5.76
C ILE A 37 -1.90 -14.31 -4.84
N ALA A 38 -2.95 -14.96 -5.35
CA ALA A 38 -4.14 -15.30 -4.58
C ALA A 38 -3.88 -16.38 -3.52
N ALA A 39 -2.94 -17.30 -3.77
CA ALA A 39 -2.56 -18.38 -2.87
C ALA A 39 -1.59 -17.94 -1.76
N HIS A 40 -1.07 -16.71 -1.78
CA HIS A 40 -0.06 -16.29 -0.81
C HIS A 40 -0.65 -16.22 0.61
N PRO A 41 -0.08 -16.95 1.60
CA PRO A 41 -0.72 -17.16 2.90
C PRO A 41 -0.77 -15.89 3.78
N PHE A 42 0.09 -14.91 3.52
CA PHE A 42 0.21 -13.69 4.33
C PHE A 42 -0.19 -12.41 3.61
N TYR A 43 -0.22 -12.44 2.28
CA TYR A 43 -0.48 -11.24 1.48
C TYR A 43 -1.84 -11.42 0.83
N THR A 44 -2.82 -10.75 1.43
CA THR A 44 -4.18 -10.68 0.92
C THR A 44 -4.61 -9.22 0.83
N PRO A 45 -5.53 -8.86 -0.09
CA PRO A 45 -6.07 -7.50 -0.14
C PRO A 45 -6.70 -7.05 1.19
N GLU A 46 -7.32 -7.97 1.92
CA GLU A 46 -7.87 -7.69 3.25
C GLU A 46 -6.77 -7.32 4.25
N ALA A 47 -5.69 -8.12 4.31
CA ALA A 47 -4.55 -7.83 5.17
C ALA A 47 -3.90 -6.50 4.79
N MET A 48 -3.79 -6.18 3.49
CA MET A 48 -3.28 -4.90 3.04
C MET A 48 -4.14 -3.73 3.52
N ARG A 49 -5.46 -3.81 3.41
CA ARG A 49 -6.37 -2.77 3.90
C ARG A 49 -6.34 -2.62 5.43
N LYS A 50 -6.20 -3.74 6.14
CA LYS A 50 -6.14 -3.75 7.61
C LYS A 50 -4.84 -3.12 8.12
N ASN A 51 -3.70 -3.49 7.54
CA ASN A 51 -2.38 -3.17 8.08
C ASN A 51 -1.76 -1.90 7.50
N ASN A 52 -2.23 -1.42 6.34
CA ASN A 52 -1.78 -0.17 5.73
C ASN A 52 -2.87 0.90 5.84
N VAL A 53 -2.50 2.17 5.69
CA VAL A 53 -3.45 3.29 5.72
C VAL A 53 -4.17 3.40 4.37
N ILE A 54 -5.10 2.47 4.13
CA ILE A 54 -5.91 2.38 2.90
C ILE A 54 -7.39 2.54 3.26
N GLY A 55 -7.98 3.68 2.92
CA GLY A 55 -9.37 3.99 3.22
C GLY A 55 -9.85 5.26 2.52
N GLN A 56 -11.08 5.64 2.80
CA GLN A 56 -11.56 6.99 2.53
C GLN A 56 -10.91 7.99 3.49
N ALA A 57 -10.98 9.29 3.18
CA ALA A 57 -10.32 10.33 3.95
C ALA A 57 -10.61 10.26 5.46
N GLN A 58 -11.87 10.09 5.86
CA GLN A 58 -12.23 9.96 7.28
C GLN A 58 -11.62 8.71 7.94
N GLU A 59 -11.68 7.55 7.28
CA GLU A 59 -11.06 6.31 7.78
C GLU A 59 -9.54 6.48 7.99
N VAL A 60 -8.90 7.24 7.09
CA VAL A 60 -7.47 7.56 7.16
C VAL A 60 -7.19 8.51 8.33
N ILE A 61 -7.96 9.59 8.48
CA ILE A 61 -7.83 10.54 9.59
C ILE A 61 -7.98 9.81 10.93
N ASP A 62 -9.01 9.00 11.09
CA ASP A 62 -9.28 8.27 12.34
C ASP A 62 -8.11 7.34 12.69
N ARG A 63 -7.55 6.66 11.69
CA ARG A 63 -6.39 5.78 11.88
C ARG A 63 -5.13 6.56 12.26
N LEU A 64 -4.86 7.70 11.61
CA LEU A 64 -3.71 8.53 11.92
C LEU A 64 -3.84 9.22 13.28
N LYS A 65 -5.05 9.63 13.70
CA LYS A 65 -5.30 10.15 15.06
C LYS A 65 -5.09 9.09 16.14
N ALA A 66 -5.37 7.82 15.84
CA ALA A 66 -5.01 6.73 16.75
C ALA A 66 -3.48 6.64 16.95
N TYR A 67 -2.69 6.85 15.89
CA TYR A 67 -1.22 6.92 16.01
C TYR A 67 -0.76 8.19 16.75
N GLU A 68 -1.38 9.34 16.49
CA GLU A 68 -1.14 10.57 17.23
C GLU A 68 -1.36 10.38 18.74
N ALA A 69 -2.46 9.72 19.14
CA ALA A 69 -2.75 9.40 20.53
C ALA A 69 -1.73 8.44 21.18
N MET A 70 -0.98 7.67 20.39
CA MET A 70 0.15 6.86 20.87
C MET A 70 1.45 7.67 21.06
N GLY A 71 1.46 8.95 20.66
CA GLY A 71 2.58 9.87 20.77
C GLY A 71 3.40 10.06 19.49
N TYR A 72 2.96 9.52 18.35
CA TYR A 72 3.61 9.78 17.06
C TYR A 72 3.19 11.14 16.51
N ASN A 73 4.15 11.94 16.05
CA ASN A 73 3.91 13.29 15.52
C ASN A 73 4.31 13.46 14.04
N GLU A 74 4.80 12.40 13.41
CA GLU A 74 5.20 12.39 12.00
C GLU A 74 4.58 11.19 11.29
N TYR A 75 4.10 11.41 10.07
CA TYR A 75 3.60 10.35 9.19
C TYR A 75 4.21 10.45 7.81
N SER A 76 4.88 9.38 7.37
CA SER A 76 5.45 9.27 6.03
C SER A 76 4.47 8.61 5.06
N PHE A 77 4.20 9.27 3.94
CA PHE A 77 3.26 8.78 2.93
C PHE A 77 4.01 8.20 1.73
N TRP A 78 3.91 6.88 1.54
CA TRP A 78 4.47 6.18 0.38
C TRP A 78 3.40 5.97 -0.70
N ILE A 79 3.69 6.43 -1.93
CA ILE A 79 2.71 6.44 -3.03
C ILE A 79 3.06 5.52 -4.21
N ASP A 80 4.27 4.98 -4.25
CA ASP A 80 4.73 4.22 -5.42
C ASP A 80 4.48 2.72 -5.27
N THR A 81 3.21 2.34 -5.46
CA THR A 81 2.65 1.03 -5.09
C THR A 81 2.12 0.23 -6.29
N GLY A 82 2.60 0.54 -7.51
CA GLY A 82 2.08 -0.06 -8.75
C GLY A 82 0.82 0.61 -9.31
N MET A 83 0.29 1.64 -8.62
CA MET A 83 -0.82 2.45 -9.12
C MET A 83 -0.43 3.29 -10.35
N SER A 84 -1.40 3.56 -11.22
CA SER A 84 -1.21 4.50 -12.34
C SER A 84 -0.89 5.92 -11.84
N PHE A 85 -0.20 6.70 -12.67
CA PHE A 85 0.17 8.08 -12.34
C PHE A 85 -1.05 8.92 -11.90
N GLU A 86 -2.14 8.89 -12.67
CA GLU A 86 -3.36 9.64 -12.36
C GLU A 86 -3.94 9.28 -10.99
N ARG A 87 -3.92 7.99 -10.64
CA ARG A 87 -4.43 7.54 -9.34
C ARG A 87 -3.50 7.92 -8.19
N LYS A 88 -2.18 7.83 -8.37
CA LYS A 88 -1.19 8.31 -7.39
C LYS A 88 -1.38 9.80 -7.13
N LYS A 89 -1.48 10.61 -8.19
CA LYS A 89 -1.73 12.06 -8.12
C LYS A 89 -3.02 12.35 -7.37
N ALA A 90 -4.13 11.74 -7.77
CA ALA A 90 -5.43 11.96 -7.12
C ALA A 90 -5.42 11.53 -5.63
N SER A 91 -4.67 10.48 -5.27
CA SER A 91 -4.50 10.05 -3.89
C SER A 91 -3.72 11.07 -3.06
N LEU A 92 -2.62 11.59 -3.61
CA LEU A 92 -1.82 12.63 -2.98
C LEU A 92 -2.60 13.94 -2.81
N GLU A 93 -3.37 14.35 -3.82
CA GLU A 93 -4.22 15.54 -3.74
C GLU A 93 -5.26 15.40 -2.62
N ARG A 94 -5.90 14.23 -2.46
CA ARG A 94 -6.83 13.99 -1.34
C ARG A 94 -6.11 13.97 0.01
N MET A 95 -4.92 13.36 0.09
CA MET A 95 -4.12 13.39 1.31
C MET A 95 -3.83 14.84 1.74
N ILE A 96 -3.42 15.70 0.80
CA ILE A 96 -3.11 17.11 1.06
C ILE A 96 -4.36 17.91 1.44
N ASN A 97 -5.45 17.76 0.69
CA ASN A 97 -6.61 18.64 0.82
C ASN A 97 -7.62 18.17 1.89
N GLU A 98 -7.72 16.88 2.15
CA GLU A 98 -8.75 16.31 3.02
C GLU A 98 -8.19 15.74 4.33
N VAL A 99 -6.97 15.18 4.32
CA VAL A 99 -6.41 14.49 5.51
C VAL A 99 -5.49 15.41 6.31
N MET A 100 -4.49 16.02 5.67
CA MET A 100 -3.50 16.87 6.36
C MET A 100 -4.13 17.98 7.23
N PRO A 101 -5.21 18.67 6.83
CA PRO A 101 -5.81 19.73 7.65
C PRO A 101 -6.38 19.25 9.00
N ALA A 102 -6.61 17.95 9.20
CA ALA A 102 -7.11 17.42 10.46
C ALA A 102 -6.05 17.36 11.59
N PHE A 103 -4.79 17.66 11.26
CA PHE A 103 -3.59 17.61 12.12
C PHE A 103 -2.84 18.94 12.21
N ALA A 104 -3.44 20.03 11.69
CA ALA A 104 -2.88 21.38 11.71
C ALA A 104 -3.35 22.20 12.92
#